data_AF-A0A449A9Q6-F1
#
_entry.id   AF-A0A449A9Q6-F1
#
_cell.length_a   1.000
_cell.length_b   1.000
_cell.length_c   1.000
_cell.angle_alpha   90.00
_cell.angle_beta   90.00
_cell.angle_gamma   90.00
#
_symmetry.space_group_name_H-M   'P 1'
#
loop_
_entity.id
_entity.type
_entity.pdbx_description
1 polymer ?
#
loop_
_entity_poly.entity_id
_entity_poly.type
_entity_poly.pdbx_seq_one_letter_code
_entity_poly.pdbx_strand_id
1 'polypeptide(L)'
;MKKLFLHSLTPILLSSFTISCTKNIEQKQEKNLKNESKLYENVHIAKMLKSYTSNKSDVANIYISQQENIPYSKFSELKYAFVYDPIFISKSVHNVGGEYQYLANTSKNVIKNTLSKDWYWTLNNIDKFKFIFNPYGDRYRAFNTEEKLFKHVKNELGSLIYSIKNITPTKLISIPFQEIKQVAKYNKFQEKETWYLVYNNVALRIFKYKYNGNVVIQIHPDLLYFKDSKNIENDLKSIEKEIYEKRKSKFESAYKEEKESAMAFDDEEFNEEQFIQQYTDDKFMEFQGIYQYNDYFVDALNAHNKINSNSNDFHKDQFNIIRFSMRFVNE
;
A
#
# COMPACT_ATOMS: atom_id res chain seq x y z
N MET A 1 -26.53 59.68 15.20
CA MET A 1 -25.36 58.80 14.89
C MET A 1 -25.81 57.74 13.88
N LYS A 2 -24.89 57.38 12.99
CA LYS A 2 -25.11 56.85 11.63
C LYS A 2 -25.89 55.53 11.54
N LYS A 3 -26.80 55.48 10.56
CA LYS A 3 -27.29 54.28 9.87
C LYS A 3 -26.22 53.79 8.87
N LEU A 4 -26.11 52.48 8.66
CA LEU A 4 -26.49 51.79 7.41
C LEU A 4 -25.92 50.37 7.36
N PHE A 5 -26.80 49.44 7.01
CA PHE A 5 -26.52 48.06 6.59
C PHE A 5 -26.41 48.01 5.05
N LEU A 6 -25.81 46.91 4.58
CA LEU A 6 -25.73 46.37 3.20
C LEU A 6 -24.72 47.03 2.24
N HIS A 7 -23.71 46.27 1.82
CA HIS A 7 -23.73 45.58 0.52
C HIS A 7 -22.47 44.72 0.25
N SER A 8 -22.73 43.54 -0.34
CA SER A 8 -21.91 42.81 -1.33
C SER A 8 -20.41 42.60 -1.10
N LEU A 9 -20.03 41.39 -0.72
CA LEU A 9 -18.78 40.77 -1.15
C LEU A 9 -19.12 39.69 -2.19
N THR A 10 -19.10 40.10 -3.45
CA THR A 10 -19.07 39.21 -4.61
C THR A 10 -17.80 38.35 -4.58
N PRO A 11 -17.86 37.04 -4.90
CA PRO A 11 -16.65 36.28 -5.15
C PRO A 11 -16.06 36.78 -6.47
N ILE A 12 -14.83 37.29 -6.41
CA ILE A 12 -14.03 37.56 -7.60
C ILE A 12 -13.77 36.21 -8.26
N LEU A 13 -14.52 35.93 -9.32
CA LEU A 13 -14.20 34.91 -10.31
C LEU A 13 -12.85 35.30 -10.91
N LEU A 14 -11.78 34.64 -10.50
CA LEU A 14 -10.51 34.66 -11.22
C LEU A 14 -10.74 33.94 -12.55
N SER A 15 -10.99 34.74 -13.60
CA SER A 15 -10.93 34.30 -14.98
C SER A 15 -9.48 33.96 -15.31
N SER A 16 -9.15 32.67 -15.25
CA SER A 16 -7.95 32.14 -15.88
C SER A 16 -8.11 32.28 -17.40
N PHE A 17 -7.74 33.43 -17.95
CA PHE A 17 -7.51 33.56 -19.38
C PHE A 17 -6.28 32.73 -19.73
N THR A 18 -6.48 31.51 -20.19
CA THR A 18 -5.45 30.75 -20.89
C THR A 18 -5.30 31.38 -22.28
N ILE A 19 -4.19 32.09 -22.49
CA ILE A 19 -3.75 32.47 -23.83
C ILE A 19 -3.25 31.19 -24.49
N SER A 20 -4.10 30.54 -25.29
CA SER A 20 -3.69 29.44 -26.15
C SER A 20 -2.87 30.02 -27.30
N CYS A 21 -1.55 29.83 -27.26
CA CYS A 21 -0.71 29.99 -28.45
C CYS A 21 -1.05 28.86 -29.43
N THR A 22 -1.92 29.13 -30.40
CA THR A 22 -2.11 28.25 -31.55
C THR A 22 -0.91 28.40 -32.48
N LYS A 23 0.10 27.54 -32.31
CA LYS A 23 0.95 27.19 -33.45
C LYS A 23 0.11 26.33 -34.38
N ASN A 24 -0.06 26.77 -35.62
CA ASN A 24 -0.57 25.93 -36.70
C ASN A 24 0.29 24.67 -36.78
N ILE A 25 -0.26 23.55 -36.31
CA ILE A 25 0.29 22.22 -36.51
C ILE A 25 -0.48 21.65 -37.69
N GLU A 26 0.24 21.39 -38.77
CA GLU A 26 -0.25 20.59 -39.90
C GLU A 26 -0.98 19.36 -39.38
N GLN A 27 -2.19 19.12 -39.90
CA GLN A 27 -2.99 17.95 -39.61
C GLN A 27 -2.21 16.68 -39.99
N LYS A 28 -1.45 16.13 -39.04
CA LYS A 28 -1.04 14.74 -39.10
C LYS A 28 -2.31 13.92 -39.01
N GLN A 29 -2.60 13.20 -40.11
CA GLN A 29 -3.63 12.19 -40.20
C GLN A 29 -3.79 11.47 -38.85
N GLU A 30 -4.98 11.55 -38.28
CA GLU A 30 -5.41 10.73 -37.16
C GLU A 30 -5.18 9.27 -37.56
N LYS A 31 -4.07 8.70 -37.09
CA LYS A 31 -3.98 7.25 -36.97
C LYS A 31 -5.19 6.85 -36.13
N ASN A 32 -6.05 6.01 -36.68
CA ASN A 32 -7.10 5.30 -35.94
C ASN A 32 -6.48 4.79 -34.63
N LEU A 33 -6.70 5.54 -33.56
CA LEU A 33 -6.37 5.14 -32.20
C LEU A 33 -7.29 3.95 -31.96
N LYS A 34 -6.72 2.74 -31.95
CA LYS A 34 -7.40 1.61 -31.33
C LYS A 34 -7.84 2.13 -29.96
N ASN A 35 -9.14 2.16 -29.71
CA ASN A 35 -9.70 2.46 -28.41
C ASN A 35 -9.18 1.37 -27.47
N GLU A 36 -8.02 1.60 -26.87
CA GLU A 36 -7.53 0.78 -25.78
C GLU A 36 -8.56 0.95 -24.65
N SER A 37 -9.16 -0.16 -24.23
CA SER A 37 -10.16 -0.16 -23.17
C SER A 37 -9.56 0.52 -21.94
N LYS A 38 -10.28 1.51 -21.42
CA LYS A 38 -9.81 2.31 -20.29
C LYS A 38 -9.88 1.49 -19.02
N LEU A 39 -8.92 1.68 -18.10
CA LEU A 39 -8.87 0.87 -16.88
C LEU A 39 -10.16 0.98 -16.02
N TYR A 40 -10.82 2.14 -16.02
CA TYR A 40 -12.07 2.33 -15.26
C TYR A 40 -13.24 1.48 -15.76
N GLU A 41 -13.18 0.97 -16.99
CA GLU A 41 -14.19 0.09 -17.59
C GLU A 41 -14.10 -1.34 -17.03
N ASN A 42 -12.94 -1.72 -16.47
CA ASN A 42 -12.78 -3.00 -15.81
C ASN A 42 -13.73 -3.11 -14.59
N VAL A 43 -14.49 -4.19 -14.52
CA VAL A 43 -15.52 -4.40 -13.48
C VAL A 43 -14.97 -4.34 -12.05
N HIS A 44 -13.73 -4.78 -11.83
CA HIS A 44 -13.09 -4.76 -10.52
C HIS A 44 -12.64 -3.35 -10.13
N ILE A 45 -12.07 -2.60 -11.08
CA ILE A 45 -11.71 -1.19 -10.88
C ILE A 45 -12.96 -0.32 -10.69
N ALA A 46 -14.01 -0.55 -11.47
CA ALA A 46 -15.29 0.12 -11.30
C ALA A 46 -15.89 -0.12 -9.91
N LYS A 47 -15.75 -1.33 -9.35
CA LYS A 47 -16.16 -1.62 -7.97
C LYS A 47 -15.34 -0.85 -6.94
N MET A 48 -14.02 -0.73 -7.14
CA MET A 48 -13.16 0.10 -6.27
C MET A 48 -13.54 1.58 -6.34
N LEU A 49 -13.75 2.12 -7.54
CA LEU A 49 -14.20 3.51 -7.77
C LEU A 49 -15.54 3.78 -7.08
N LYS A 50 -16.53 2.91 -7.26
CA LYS A 50 -17.82 3.02 -6.57
C LYS A 50 -17.68 3.02 -5.07
N SER A 51 -16.81 2.19 -4.51
CA SER A 51 -16.55 2.21 -3.06
C SER A 51 -15.88 3.51 -2.61
N TYR A 52 -14.83 3.93 -3.32
CA TYR A 52 -14.06 5.15 -3.03
C TYR A 52 -14.94 6.42 -3.04
N THR A 53 -15.84 6.53 -4.02
CA THR A 53 -16.69 7.72 -4.19
C THR A 53 -18.04 7.60 -3.51
N SER A 54 -18.24 6.58 -2.68
CA SER A 54 -19.55 6.30 -2.05
C SER A 54 -20.69 6.21 -3.07
N ASN A 55 -20.41 5.58 -4.21
CA ASN A 55 -21.30 5.35 -5.34
C ASN A 55 -21.83 6.63 -6.03
N LYS A 56 -21.16 7.77 -5.86
CA LYS A 56 -21.49 9.04 -6.54
C LYS A 56 -20.79 9.11 -7.89
N SER A 57 -21.54 9.02 -8.98
CA SER A 57 -21.02 8.98 -10.36
C SER A 57 -20.23 10.23 -10.72
N ASP A 58 -20.73 11.42 -10.38
CA ASP A 58 -20.09 12.69 -10.75
C ASP A 58 -18.74 12.84 -10.06
N VAL A 59 -18.66 12.43 -8.79
CA VAL A 59 -17.41 12.40 -8.02
C VAL A 59 -16.42 11.41 -8.64
N ALA A 60 -16.89 10.24 -9.10
CA ALA A 60 -16.05 9.27 -9.78
C ALA A 60 -15.51 9.81 -11.11
N ASN A 61 -16.34 10.44 -11.93
CA ASN A 61 -15.93 11.01 -13.21
C ASN A 61 -14.91 12.14 -13.04
N ILE A 62 -15.11 13.03 -12.06
CA ILE A 62 -14.15 14.08 -11.72
C ILE A 62 -12.83 13.47 -11.26
N TYR A 63 -12.86 12.49 -10.36
CA TYR A 63 -11.65 11.83 -9.87
C TYR A 63 -10.89 11.12 -11.00
N ILE A 64 -11.57 10.33 -11.84
CA ILE A 64 -10.94 9.65 -12.99
C ILE A 64 -10.28 10.67 -13.91
N SER A 65 -10.99 11.74 -14.27
CA SER A 65 -10.46 12.81 -15.12
C SER A 65 -9.21 13.45 -14.51
N GLN A 66 -9.23 13.77 -13.21
CA GLN A 66 -8.05 14.30 -12.51
C GLN A 66 -6.87 13.33 -12.56
N GLN A 67 -7.12 12.03 -12.38
CA GLN A 67 -6.09 11.00 -12.35
C GLN A 67 -5.50 10.70 -13.73
N GLU A 68 -6.31 10.70 -14.79
CA GLU A 68 -5.84 10.54 -16.17
C GLU A 68 -5.04 11.75 -16.67
N ASN A 69 -5.22 12.92 -16.05
CA ASN A 69 -4.50 14.16 -16.38
C ASN A 69 -3.33 14.48 -15.43
N ILE A 70 -2.93 13.54 -14.56
CA ILE A 70 -1.71 13.71 -13.75
C ILE A 70 -0.50 13.86 -14.69
N PRO A 71 0.33 14.90 -14.52
CA PRO A 71 1.42 15.19 -15.44
C PRO A 71 2.51 14.13 -15.38
N TYR A 72 3.18 13.94 -16.51
CA TYR A 72 4.26 12.97 -16.66
C TYR A 72 5.45 13.20 -15.69
N SER A 73 5.64 14.43 -15.21
CA SER A 73 6.62 14.75 -14.16
C SER A 73 6.43 13.94 -12.87
N LYS A 74 5.24 13.36 -12.66
CA LYS A 74 4.97 12.42 -11.57
C LYS A 74 5.90 11.20 -11.58
N PHE A 75 6.26 10.69 -12.76
CA PHE A 75 7.20 9.57 -12.88
C PHE A 75 8.60 9.96 -12.37
N SER A 76 9.07 11.15 -12.75
CA SER A 76 10.33 11.70 -12.24
C SER A 76 10.28 11.91 -10.72
N GLU A 77 9.20 12.51 -10.19
CA GLU A 77 8.99 12.69 -8.75
C GLU A 77 9.08 11.36 -8.00
N LEU A 78 8.37 10.33 -8.47
CA LEU A 78 8.38 9.00 -7.87
C LEU A 78 9.73 8.30 -7.99
N LYS A 79 10.41 8.45 -9.14
CA LYS A 79 11.75 7.91 -9.34
C LYS A 79 12.72 8.48 -8.30
N TYR A 80 12.69 9.79 -8.05
CA TYR A 80 13.47 10.40 -6.97
C TYR A 80 13.03 9.91 -5.59
N ALA A 81 11.71 9.83 -5.35
CA ALA A 81 11.19 9.41 -4.06
C ALA A 81 11.66 7.99 -3.69
N PHE A 82 11.62 7.03 -4.62
CA PHE A 82 12.10 5.66 -4.36
C PHE A 82 13.61 5.55 -4.12
N VAL A 83 14.40 6.55 -4.53
CA VAL A 83 15.84 6.61 -4.23
C VAL A 83 16.07 7.03 -2.78
N TYR A 84 15.37 8.06 -2.32
CA TYR A 84 15.57 8.63 -0.98
C TYR A 84 14.73 7.95 0.12
N ASP A 85 13.60 7.35 -0.24
CA ASP A 85 12.82 6.48 0.62
C ASP A 85 12.64 5.10 -0.06
N PRO A 86 13.69 4.26 -0.05
CA PRO A 86 13.57 2.89 -0.52
C PRO A 86 12.54 2.18 0.35
N ILE A 87 11.41 1.77 -0.24
CA ILE A 87 10.24 1.16 0.45
C ILE A 87 10.62 0.13 1.50
N PHE A 88 11.70 -0.56 1.19
CA PHE A 88 12.14 -1.74 1.84
C PHE A 88 12.94 -1.36 3.13
N ILE A 89 13.60 -0.19 3.25
CA ILE A 89 14.37 0.21 4.45
C ILE A 89 13.49 0.93 5.49
N SER A 90 13.29 0.35 6.67
CA SER A 90 12.37 0.91 7.68
C SER A 90 13.00 1.86 8.71
N LYS A 91 14.31 1.73 9.03
CA LYS A 91 14.93 2.43 10.18
C LYS A 91 16.04 3.44 9.86
N SER A 92 16.87 3.20 8.85
CA SER A 92 18.16 3.92 8.77
C SER A 92 18.09 5.30 8.11
N VAL A 93 16.98 5.67 7.47
CA VAL A 93 16.92 6.91 6.67
C VAL A 93 16.11 8.05 7.29
N HIS A 94 15.16 7.74 8.18
CA HIS A 94 14.24 8.73 8.75
C HIS A 94 14.68 9.32 10.10
N ASN A 95 15.75 8.79 10.70
CA ASN A 95 16.19 9.16 12.06
C ASN A 95 17.64 9.67 12.13
N VAL A 96 18.24 10.01 10.98
CA VAL A 96 19.67 10.40 10.89
C VAL A 96 19.92 11.89 11.16
N GLY A 97 18.86 12.69 11.35
CA GLY A 97 18.94 14.15 11.46
C GLY A 97 19.32 14.84 10.14
N GLY A 98 19.17 16.17 10.09
CA GLY A 98 19.63 17.00 8.98
C GLY A 98 18.83 16.88 7.67
N GLU A 99 19.44 17.32 6.57
CA GLU A 99 18.80 17.44 5.25
C GLU A 99 18.35 16.09 4.67
N TYR A 100 19.09 15.02 4.97
CA TYR A 100 18.75 13.68 4.50
C TYR A 100 17.44 13.17 5.08
N GLN A 101 17.18 13.42 6.37
CA GLN A 101 15.90 13.09 7.01
C GLN A 101 14.74 13.82 6.35
N TYR A 102 14.92 15.10 6.01
CA TYR A 102 13.91 15.88 5.30
C TYR A 102 13.60 15.29 3.93
N LEU A 103 14.63 14.92 3.15
CA LEU A 103 14.47 14.29 1.84
C LEU A 103 13.77 12.92 1.94
N ALA A 104 14.16 12.08 2.90
CA ALA A 104 13.56 10.77 3.13
C ALA A 104 12.08 10.90 3.53
N ASN A 105 11.74 11.78 4.47
CA ASN A 105 10.35 12.01 4.90
C ASN A 105 9.48 12.59 3.77
N THR A 106 10.03 13.51 2.98
CA THR A 106 9.35 14.06 1.80
C THR A 106 9.08 12.97 0.78
N SER A 107 10.07 12.12 0.51
CA SER A 107 9.96 10.98 -0.41
C SER A 107 8.95 9.95 0.05
N LYS A 108 8.96 9.59 1.34
CA LYS A 108 7.94 8.74 1.96
C LYS A 108 6.53 9.29 1.77
N ASN A 109 6.35 10.59 1.97
CA ASN A 109 5.06 11.23 1.75
C ASN A 109 4.63 11.23 0.27
N VAL A 110 5.56 11.44 -0.67
CA VAL A 110 5.30 11.33 -2.10
C VAL A 110 4.80 9.92 -2.45
N ILE A 111 5.51 8.88 -2.00
CA ILE A 111 5.14 7.48 -2.27
C ILE A 111 3.78 7.18 -1.63
N LYS A 112 3.61 7.49 -0.34
CA LYS A 112 2.36 7.29 0.40
C LYS A 112 1.17 7.95 -0.30
N ASN A 113 1.30 9.24 -0.64
CA ASN A 113 0.22 9.98 -1.31
C ASN A 113 -0.07 9.40 -2.69
N THR A 114 0.95 8.97 -3.44
CA THR A 114 0.73 8.36 -4.75
C THR A 114 -0.04 7.04 -4.61
N LEU A 115 0.36 6.19 -3.67
CA LEU A 115 -0.28 4.89 -3.45
C LEU A 115 -1.66 4.98 -2.77
N SER A 116 -2.02 6.13 -2.17
CA SER A 116 -3.30 6.31 -1.49
C SER A 116 -4.26 7.30 -2.16
N LYS A 117 -3.79 8.49 -2.53
CA LYS A 117 -4.61 9.54 -3.16
C LYS A 117 -4.65 9.36 -4.67
N ASP A 118 -3.52 8.98 -5.26
CA ASP A 118 -3.38 8.75 -6.70
C ASP A 118 -3.42 7.25 -7.05
N TRP A 119 -4.21 6.49 -6.29
CA TRP A 119 -4.25 5.03 -6.41
C TRP A 119 -4.73 4.60 -7.79
N TYR A 120 -5.69 5.32 -8.40
CA TYR A 120 -6.17 4.99 -9.74
C TYR A 120 -5.08 5.20 -10.78
N TRP A 121 -4.37 6.34 -10.74
CA TRP A 121 -3.22 6.58 -11.60
C TRP A 121 -2.14 5.53 -11.42
N THR A 122 -1.87 5.12 -10.18
CA THR A 122 -0.91 4.05 -9.87
C THR A 122 -1.29 2.75 -10.58
N LEU A 123 -2.56 2.33 -10.51
CA LEU A 123 -3.02 1.11 -11.16
C LEU A 123 -3.05 1.24 -12.69
N ASN A 124 -3.38 2.42 -13.22
CA ASN A 124 -3.41 2.70 -14.66
C ASN A 124 -2.01 2.70 -15.29
N ASN A 125 -0.97 2.87 -14.47
CA ASN A 125 0.43 2.86 -14.91
C ASN A 125 1.22 1.71 -14.26
N ILE A 126 0.55 0.66 -13.77
CA ILE A 126 1.19 -0.38 -12.97
C ILE A 126 2.29 -1.15 -13.72
N ASP A 127 2.22 -1.16 -15.06
CA ASP A 127 3.23 -1.76 -15.95
C ASP A 127 4.58 -1.03 -15.97
N LYS A 128 4.54 0.24 -15.59
CA LYS A 128 5.71 1.10 -15.41
C LYS A 128 6.43 0.83 -14.09
N PHE A 129 5.75 0.29 -13.09
CA PHE A 129 6.35 -0.05 -11.80
C PHE A 129 7.18 -1.32 -11.92
N LYS A 130 8.38 -1.28 -11.32
CA LYS A 130 9.28 -2.42 -11.17
C LYS A 130 9.32 -2.86 -9.72
N PHE A 131 9.18 -4.16 -9.54
CA PHE A 131 9.15 -4.80 -8.24
C PHE A 131 10.39 -5.66 -8.10
N ILE A 132 11.12 -5.54 -6.99
CA ILE A 132 12.29 -6.37 -6.72
C ILE A 132 11.94 -7.47 -5.73
N PHE A 133 12.54 -8.64 -5.90
CA PHE A 133 12.38 -9.73 -4.97
C PHE A 133 12.84 -9.28 -3.58
N ASN A 134 11.97 -9.46 -2.60
CA ASN A 134 12.21 -9.04 -1.23
C ASN A 134 11.79 -10.16 -0.27
N PRO A 135 12.72 -11.06 0.11
CA PRO A 135 12.43 -12.13 1.06
C PRO A 135 12.40 -11.65 2.52
N TYR A 136 12.76 -10.40 2.81
CA TYR A 136 12.89 -9.90 4.17
C TYR A 136 11.63 -9.12 4.61
N GLY A 137 11.40 -9.05 5.91
CA GLY A 137 10.49 -8.07 6.54
C GLY A 137 11.12 -6.69 6.61
N ASP A 138 10.71 -5.90 7.58
CA ASP A 138 11.23 -4.54 7.77
C ASP A 138 12.68 -4.51 8.27
N ARG A 139 13.30 -5.68 8.50
CA ARG A 139 14.51 -5.84 9.31
C ARG A 139 15.79 -6.18 8.54
N TYR A 140 15.73 -6.53 7.25
CA TYR A 140 16.90 -6.94 6.43
C TYR A 140 17.87 -7.88 7.15
N ARG A 141 17.32 -8.80 7.95
CA ARG A 141 18.16 -9.73 8.69
C ARG A 141 18.65 -10.79 7.72
N ALA A 142 19.96 -10.97 7.64
CA ALA A 142 20.54 -12.10 6.95
C ALA A 142 20.03 -13.39 7.61
N PHE A 143 19.79 -14.42 6.79
CA PHE A 143 19.38 -15.73 7.28
C PHE A 143 19.96 -16.84 6.40
N ASN A 144 20.08 -18.05 6.96
CA ASN A 144 20.93 -19.10 6.39
C ASN A 144 20.49 -19.59 4.99
N THR A 145 19.24 -19.35 4.60
CA THR A 145 18.66 -19.82 3.33
C THR A 145 18.52 -18.72 2.27
N GLU A 146 18.98 -17.50 2.57
CA GLU A 146 18.81 -16.33 1.71
C GLU A 146 19.39 -16.53 0.31
N GLU A 147 20.67 -16.91 0.20
CA GLU A 147 21.32 -17.13 -1.10
C GLU A 147 20.58 -18.21 -1.92
N LYS A 148 20.09 -19.26 -1.25
CA LYS A 148 19.32 -20.33 -1.89
C LYS A 148 17.99 -19.80 -2.44
N LEU A 149 17.31 -18.91 -1.70
CA LEU A 149 16.08 -18.25 -2.16
C LEU A 149 16.34 -17.36 -3.37
N PHE A 150 17.36 -16.50 -3.33
CA PHE A 150 17.71 -15.65 -4.48
C PHE A 150 18.02 -16.47 -5.73
N LYS A 151 18.83 -17.53 -5.59
CA LYS A 151 19.13 -18.46 -6.69
C LYS A 151 17.86 -19.15 -7.19
N HIS A 152 17.00 -19.62 -6.29
CA HIS A 152 15.74 -20.29 -6.67
C HIS A 152 14.82 -19.35 -7.46
N VAL A 153 14.54 -18.15 -6.96
CA VAL A 153 13.68 -17.17 -7.64
C VAL A 153 14.25 -16.76 -8.99
N LYS A 154 15.56 -16.49 -9.05
CA LYS A 154 16.23 -16.15 -10.31
C LYS A 154 16.15 -17.29 -11.34
N ASN A 155 16.26 -18.55 -10.90
CA ASN A 155 16.17 -19.70 -11.80
C ASN A 155 14.74 -19.96 -12.28
N GLU A 156 13.73 -19.83 -11.40
CA GLU A 156 12.32 -20.06 -11.75
C GLU A 156 11.75 -18.95 -12.65
N LEU A 157 12.09 -17.68 -12.37
CA LEU A 157 11.49 -16.52 -13.05
C LEU A 157 12.43 -15.85 -14.06
N GLY A 158 13.70 -16.26 -14.13
CA GLY A 158 14.74 -15.64 -14.96
C GLY A 158 15.22 -14.27 -14.45
N SER A 159 14.60 -13.70 -13.42
CA SER A 159 14.87 -12.35 -12.93
C SER A 159 14.46 -12.20 -11.46
N LEU A 160 15.18 -11.33 -10.73
CA LEU A 160 14.79 -10.86 -9.41
C LEU A 160 13.90 -9.61 -9.49
N ILE A 161 13.67 -9.09 -10.70
CA ILE A 161 12.82 -7.94 -10.99
C ILE A 161 11.58 -8.44 -11.73
N TYR A 162 10.41 -8.08 -11.21
CA TYR A 162 9.13 -8.39 -11.80
C TYR A 162 8.43 -7.13 -12.31
N SER A 163 7.56 -7.28 -13.31
CA SER A 163 6.70 -6.22 -13.84
C SER A 163 5.36 -6.81 -14.25
N ILE A 164 4.28 -6.13 -13.90
CA ILE A 164 2.95 -6.48 -14.36
C ILE A 164 2.84 -6.00 -15.81
N LYS A 165 2.72 -6.91 -16.78
CA LYS A 165 2.65 -6.51 -18.20
C LYS A 165 1.25 -6.09 -18.63
N ASN A 166 0.23 -6.68 -18.04
CA ASN A 166 -1.17 -6.40 -18.35
C ASN A 166 -1.78 -5.61 -17.19
N ILE A 167 -2.13 -4.36 -17.44
CA ILE A 167 -2.71 -3.45 -16.44
C ILE A 167 -4.17 -3.78 -16.10
N THR A 168 -4.79 -4.75 -16.78
CA THR A 168 -6.19 -5.13 -16.56
C THR A 168 -6.27 -6.24 -15.51
N PRO A 169 -6.81 -5.97 -14.31
CA PRO A 169 -6.94 -6.99 -13.29
C PRO A 169 -8.05 -8.00 -13.63
N THR A 170 -7.84 -9.24 -13.21
CA THR A 170 -8.74 -10.38 -13.46
C THR A 170 -9.64 -10.71 -12.27
N LYS A 171 -9.32 -10.21 -11.07
CA LYS A 171 -10.11 -10.43 -9.86
C LYS A 171 -9.85 -9.35 -8.82
N LEU A 172 -10.88 -9.03 -8.03
CA LEU A 172 -10.77 -8.28 -6.77
C LEU A 172 -11.29 -9.16 -5.64
N ILE A 173 -10.41 -9.53 -4.73
CA ILE A 173 -10.72 -10.33 -3.54
C ILE A 173 -10.81 -9.36 -2.36
N SER A 174 -11.93 -9.37 -1.61
CA SER A 174 -12.08 -8.62 -0.37
C SER A 174 -12.04 -9.55 0.82
N ILE A 175 -11.23 -9.23 1.82
CA ILE A 175 -11.09 -9.96 3.07
C ILE A 175 -11.39 -8.97 4.21
N PRO A 176 -12.41 -9.22 5.05
CA PRO A 176 -12.70 -8.37 6.20
C PRO A 176 -11.51 -8.30 7.16
N PHE A 177 -11.21 -7.11 7.67
CA PHE A 177 -10.17 -6.95 8.67
C PHE A 177 -10.63 -7.51 10.02
N GLN A 178 -9.81 -8.35 10.65
CA GLN A 178 -10.12 -8.96 11.93
C GLN A 178 -9.61 -8.09 13.09
N GLU A 179 -10.48 -7.84 14.07
CA GLU A 179 -10.20 -6.95 15.21
C GLU A 179 -9.78 -7.71 16.46
N ILE A 180 -8.83 -7.13 17.19
CA ILE A 180 -8.57 -7.52 18.58
C ILE A 180 -9.60 -6.79 19.45
N LYS A 181 -10.51 -7.54 20.08
CA LYS A 181 -11.67 -6.99 20.80
C LYS A 181 -11.30 -5.91 21.82
N GLN A 182 -10.20 -6.12 22.55
CA GLN A 182 -9.69 -5.20 23.57
C GLN A 182 -9.25 -3.85 22.98
N VAL A 183 -8.70 -3.87 21.77
CA VAL A 183 -8.20 -2.69 21.05
C VAL A 183 -9.32 -1.97 20.31
N ALA A 184 -10.38 -2.68 19.91
CA ALA A 184 -11.41 -2.19 19.01
C ALA A 184 -12.05 -0.85 19.40
N LYS A 185 -12.17 -0.56 20.71
CA LYS A 185 -12.72 0.72 21.22
C LYS A 185 -11.84 1.94 20.97
N TYR A 186 -10.54 1.76 20.74
CA TYR A 186 -9.58 2.85 20.49
C TYR A 186 -9.18 2.97 19.01
N ASN A 187 -9.64 2.05 18.17
CA ASN A 187 -9.39 2.10 16.74
C ASN A 187 -10.02 3.34 16.10
N LYS A 188 -9.29 3.95 15.16
CA LYS A 188 -9.71 5.17 14.46
C LYS A 188 -10.40 4.90 13.14
N PHE A 189 -10.11 3.76 12.51
CA PHE A 189 -10.64 3.41 11.20
C PHE A 189 -11.87 2.52 11.33
N GLN A 190 -12.78 2.66 10.38
CA GLN A 190 -14.05 1.95 10.31
C GLN A 190 -14.14 1.16 8.99
N GLU A 191 -15.04 0.17 8.92
CA GLU A 191 -15.31 -0.61 7.68
C GLU A 191 -14.03 -1.09 6.96
N LYS A 192 -13.09 -1.61 7.75
CA LYS A 192 -11.77 -2.05 7.29
C LYS A 192 -11.85 -3.36 6.51
N GLU A 193 -11.21 -3.37 5.36
CA GLU A 193 -11.02 -4.54 4.50
C GLU A 193 -9.60 -4.54 3.96
N THR A 194 -9.03 -5.74 3.80
CA THR A 194 -7.88 -5.96 2.95
C THR A 194 -8.40 -6.42 1.59
N TRP A 195 -8.11 -5.63 0.56
CA TRP A 195 -8.36 -6.00 -0.83
C TRP A 195 -7.10 -6.54 -1.48
N TYR A 196 -7.28 -7.50 -2.38
CA TYR A 196 -6.24 -8.01 -3.26
C TYR A 196 -6.72 -7.90 -4.70
N LEU A 197 -5.97 -7.11 -5.48
CA LEU A 197 -6.20 -6.92 -6.91
C LEU A 197 -5.30 -7.87 -7.69
N VAL A 198 -5.90 -8.84 -8.37
CA VAL A 198 -5.19 -9.95 -9.02
C VAL A 198 -4.97 -9.63 -10.49
N TYR A 199 -3.75 -9.87 -10.97
CA TYR A 199 -3.31 -9.79 -12.35
C TYR A 199 -2.77 -11.16 -12.75
N ASN A 200 -3.63 -12.03 -13.28
CA ASN A 200 -3.29 -13.41 -13.59
C ASN A 200 -2.78 -14.19 -12.35
N ASN A 201 -1.47 -14.36 -12.19
CA ASN A 201 -0.85 -15.09 -11.09
C ASN A 201 -0.14 -14.19 -10.08
N VAL A 202 -0.34 -12.88 -10.14
CA VAL A 202 0.15 -11.95 -9.12
C VAL A 202 -0.98 -11.18 -8.46
N ALA A 203 -0.80 -10.76 -7.21
CA ALA A 203 -1.78 -9.95 -6.48
C ALA A 203 -1.12 -8.74 -5.82
N LEU A 204 -1.68 -7.56 -6.05
CA LEU A 204 -1.39 -6.34 -5.30
C LEU A 204 -2.31 -6.24 -4.09
N ARG A 205 -1.71 -5.96 -2.94
CA ARG A 205 -2.45 -5.77 -1.70
C ARG A 205 -2.86 -4.31 -1.53
N ILE A 206 -4.06 -4.10 -0.98
CA ILE A 206 -4.67 -2.78 -0.82
C ILE A 206 -5.43 -2.77 0.50
N PHE A 207 -5.22 -1.74 1.33
CA PHE A 207 -6.12 -1.47 2.44
C PHE A 207 -7.27 -0.58 1.99
N LYS A 208 -8.48 -0.93 2.40
CA LYS A 208 -9.65 -0.08 2.30
C LYS A 208 -10.25 0.13 3.69
N TYR A 209 -10.53 1.37 4.05
CA TYR A 209 -11.14 1.72 5.32
C TYR A 209 -11.83 3.08 5.25
N LYS A 210 -12.67 3.40 6.23
CA LYS A 210 -13.22 4.75 6.44
C LYS A 210 -12.46 5.48 7.53
N TYR A 211 -12.14 6.74 7.26
CA TYR A 211 -11.55 7.65 8.24
C TYR A 211 -12.13 9.06 8.04
N ASN A 212 -12.61 9.67 9.13
CA ASN A 212 -13.28 10.98 9.11
C ASN A 212 -14.37 11.08 8.02
N GLY A 213 -15.19 10.03 7.87
CA GLY A 213 -16.27 9.96 6.88
C GLY A 213 -15.85 9.66 5.43
N ASN A 214 -14.56 9.64 5.12
CA ASN A 214 -14.04 9.39 3.78
C ASN A 214 -13.54 7.96 3.64
N VAL A 215 -13.77 7.34 2.47
CA VAL A 215 -13.16 6.05 2.13
C VAL A 215 -11.72 6.29 1.69
N VAL A 216 -10.79 5.62 2.36
CA VAL A 216 -9.39 5.58 2.00
C VAL A 216 -9.10 4.26 1.32
N ILE A 217 -8.43 4.33 0.17
CA ILE A 217 -7.79 3.20 -0.51
C ILE A 217 -6.29 3.45 -0.39
N GLN A 218 -5.54 2.47 0.09
CA GLN A 218 -4.08 2.58 0.25
C GLN A 218 -3.43 1.32 -0.33
N ILE A 219 -2.82 1.46 -1.51
CA ILE A 219 -2.05 0.39 -2.14
C ILE A 219 -0.82 0.10 -1.29
N HIS A 220 -0.58 -1.17 -0.99
CA HIS A 220 0.68 -1.62 -0.42
C HIS A 220 1.72 -1.77 -1.53
N PRO A 221 2.99 -1.45 -1.25
CA PRO A 221 4.05 -1.56 -2.23
C PRO A 221 4.48 -3.00 -2.51
N ASP A 222 3.81 -3.99 -1.93
CA ASP A 222 4.12 -5.40 -2.09
C ASP A 222 3.30 -6.05 -3.20
N LEU A 223 3.98 -6.90 -3.97
CA LEU A 223 3.40 -7.73 -5.01
C LEU A 223 3.67 -9.19 -4.68
N LEU A 224 2.60 -9.98 -4.57
CA LEU A 224 2.68 -11.41 -4.36
C LEU A 224 2.61 -12.13 -5.69
N TYR A 225 3.59 -12.97 -5.99
CA TYR A 225 3.58 -13.88 -7.13
C TYR A 225 3.24 -15.29 -6.66
N PHE A 226 2.25 -15.90 -7.28
CA PHE A 226 1.78 -17.24 -6.97
C PHE A 226 2.28 -18.21 -8.05
N LYS A 227 2.96 -19.28 -7.62
CA LYS A 227 3.39 -20.35 -8.53
C LYS A 227 2.19 -21.12 -9.09
N ASP A 228 1.18 -21.38 -8.26
CA ASP A 228 -0.13 -21.89 -8.67
C ASP A 228 -1.22 -20.86 -8.32
N SER A 229 -1.90 -20.36 -9.35
CA SER A 229 -2.95 -19.35 -9.19
C SER A 229 -4.33 -19.94 -8.89
N LYS A 230 -4.50 -21.28 -8.93
CA LYS A 230 -5.81 -21.93 -8.75
C LYS A 230 -6.44 -21.62 -7.39
N ASN A 231 -5.61 -21.51 -6.34
CA ASN A 231 -6.07 -21.34 -4.96
C ASN A 231 -5.75 -19.96 -4.36
N ILE A 232 -5.44 -18.97 -5.20
CA ILE A 232 -4.97 -17.63 -4.77
C ILE A 232 -5.84 -17.01 -3.67
N GLU A 233 -7.16 -17.17 -3.74
CA GLU A 233 -8.06 -16.62 -2.72
C GLU A 233 -7.94 -17.31 -1.37
N ASN A 234 -7.78 -18.64 -1.35
CA ASN A 234 -7.63 -19.40 -0.11
C ASN A 234 -6.27 -19.11 0.53
N ASP A 235 -5.23 -18.98 -0.28
CA ASP A 235 -3.89 -18.62 0.19
C ASP A 235 -3.89 -17.23 0.82
N LEU A 236 -4.52 -16.25 0.16
CA LEU A 236 -4.64 -14.88 0.69
C LEU A 236 -5.48 -14.83 1.98
N LYS A 237 -6.58 -15.59 2.07
CA LYS A 237 -7.36 -15.71 3.31
C LYS A 237 -6.55 -16.34 4.44
N SER A 238 -5.75 -17.35 4.13
CA SER A 238 -4.86 -18.01 5.08
C SER A 238 -3.80 -17.04 5.61
N ILE A 239 -3.17 -16.26 4.72
CA ILE A 239 -2.19 -15.23 5.09
C ILE A 239 -2.80 -14.17 6.00
N GLU A 240 -3.95 -13.58 5.64
CA GLU A 240 -4.58 -12.55 6.49
C GLU A 240 -5.05 -13.10 7.85
N LYS A 241 -5.47 -14.37 7.90
CA LYS A 241 -5.78 -15.05 9.18
C LYS A 241 -4.51 -15.19 10.03
N GLU A 242 -3.42 -15.67 9.45
CA GLU A 242 -2.14 -15.84 10.17
C GLU A 242 -1.61 -14.49 10.70
N ILE A 243 -1.74 -13.41 9.93
CA ILE A 243 -1.41 -12.04 10.39
C ILE A 243 -2.22 -11.66 11.63
N TYR A 244 -3.53 -11.91 11.59
CA TYR A 244 -4.41 -11.62 12.73
C TYR A 244 -4.01 -12.43 13.97
N GLU A 245 -3.80 -13.74 13.85
CA GLU A 245 -3.43 -14.60 14.99
C GLU A 245 -2.09 -14.18 15.59
N LYS A 246 -1.09 -13.86 14.76
CA LYS A 246 0.21 -13.35 15.24
C LYS A 246 0.08 -12.01 15.97
N ARG A 247 -0.71 -11.06 15.44
CA ARG A 247 -0.96 -9.78 16.13
C ARG A 247 -1.63 -9.99 17.48
N LYS A 248 -2.68 -10.83 17.50
CA LYS A 248 -3.45 -11.12 18.70
C LYS A 248 -2.57 -11.76 19.76
N SER A 249 -1.80 -12.79 19.39
CA SER A 249 -0.86 -13.44 20.30
C SER A 249 0.18 -12.46 20.85
N LYS A 250 0.79 -11.61 20.00
CA LYS A 250 1.75 -10.61 20.47
C LYS A 250 1.13 -9.59 21.42
N PHE A 251 -0.08 -9.12 21.13
CA PHE A 251 -0.82 -8.23 22.01
C PHE A 251 -1.10 -8.89 23.37
N GLU A 252 -1.64 -10.11 23.38
CA GLU A 252 -1.98 -10.84 24.60
C GLU A 252 -0.74 -11.13 25.46
N SER A 253 0.37 -11.53 24.84
CA SER A 253 1.64 -11.75 25.53
C SER A 253 2.19 -10.46 26.14
N ALA A 254 2.28 -9.38 25.36
CA ALA A 254 2.79 -8.09 25.85
C ALA A 254 1.88 -7.49 26.94
N TYR A 255 0.56 -7.60 26.78
CA TYR A 255 -0.39 -7.13 27.80
C TYR A 255 -0.18 -7.85 29.12
N LYS A 256 0.01 -9.18 29.08
CA LYS A 256 0.26 -9.98 30.28
C LYS A 256 1.59 -9.60 30.93
N GLU A 257 2.66 -9.49 30.15
CA GLU A 257 4.01 -9.17 30.62
C GLU A 257 4.09 -7.79 31.29
N GLU A 258 3.53 -6.75 30.66
CA GLU A 258 3.50 -5.39 31.22
C GLU A 258 2.65 -5.33 32.49
N LYS A 259 1.51 -6.03 32.52
CA LYS A 259 0.64 -6.10 33.70
C LYS A 259 1.32 -6.83 34.86
N GLU A 260 1.99 -7.94 34.61
CA GLU A 260 2.74 -8.68 35.62
C GLU A 260 3.95 -7.88 36.13
N SER A 261 4.63 -7.14 35.25
CA SER A 261 5.76 -6.29 35.62
C SER A 261 5.33 -5.13 36.52
N ALA A 262 4.24 -4.43 36.19
CA ALA A 262 3.70 -3.38 37.04
C ALA A 262 3.31 -3.91 38.44
N MET A 263 2.74 -5.12 38.52
CA MET A 263 2.42 -5.75 39.81
C MET A 263 3.64 -6.14 40.64
N ALA A 264 4.83 -6.27 40.04
CA ALA A 264 6.07 -6.62 40.73
C ALA A 264 6.78 -5.41 41.38
N PHE A 265 6.40 -4.19 41.00
CA PHE A 265 6.92 -2.95 41.56
C PHE A 265 5.78 -2.22 42.29
N ASP A 266 5.82 -2.19 43.63
CA ASP A 266 4.73 -1.69 44.49
C ASP A 266 4.25 -0.24 44.20
N ASP A 267 5.01 0.55 43.42
CA ASP A 267 4.73 1.95 43.08
C ASP A 267 4.30 2.18 41.61
N GLU A 268 4.20 1.14 40.76
CA GLU A 268 3.81 1.29 39.35
C GLU A 268 2.40 0.74 39.05
N GLU A 269 1.46 1.63 38.70
CA GLU A 269 0.15 1.22 38.21
C GLU A 269 0.19 0.95 36.69
N PHE A 270 -0.27 -0.23 36.27
CA PHE A 270 -0.40 -0.55 34.84
C PHE A 270 -1.48 0.34 34.19
N ASN A 271 -1.02 1.31 33.39
CA ASN A 271 -1.91 2.15 32.60
C ASN A 271 -2.40 1.39 31.36
N GLU A 272 -3.48 0.62 31.54
CA GLU A 272 -4.09 -0.20 30.50
C GLU A 272 -4.50 0.61 29.27
N GLU A 273 -5.04 1.82 29.44
CA GLU A 273 -5.45 2.66 28.31
C GLU A 273 -4.25 3.06 27.46
N GLN A 274 -3.18 3.55 28.09
CA GLN A 274 -1.95 3.94 27.39
C GLN A 274 -1.31 2.76 26.68
N PHE A 275 -1.32 1.56 27.29
CA PHE A 275 -0.85 0.34 26.64
C PHE A 275 -1.67 0.04 25.39
N ILE A 276 -3.01 -0.04 25.50
CA ILE A 276 -3.87 -0.42 24.37
C ILE A 276 -3.76 0.58 23.22
N GLN A 277 -3.59 1.87 23.50
CA GLN A 277 -3.41 2.91 22.47
C GLN A 277 -2.17 2.70 21.58
N GLN A 278 -1.19 1.88 21.99
CA GLN A 278 -0.03 1.55 21.16
C GLN A 278 -0.34 0.52 20.06
N TYR A 279 -1.47 -0.19 20.16
CA TYR A 279 -1.83 -1.32 19.28
C TYR A 279 -3.00 -1.02 18.34
N THR A 280 -3.43 0.25 18.26
CA THR A 280 -4.55 0.69 17.42
C THR A 280 -4.29 0.48 15.93
N ASP A 281 -5.38 0.43 15.16
CA ASP A 281 -5.34 0.23 13.72
C ASP A 281 -4.52 1.26 12.94
N ASP A 282 -4.51 2.53 13.37
CA ASP A 282 -3.68 3.57 12.74
C ASP A 282 -2.19 3.35 12.92
N LYS A 283 -1.77 2.72 14.03
CA LYS A 283 -0.39 2.26 14.23
C LYS A 283 -0.10 1.04 13.38
N PHE A 284 -0.98 0.05 13.42
CA PHE A 284 -0.79 -1.19 12.68
C PHE A 284 -0.75 -0.99 11.16
N MET A 285 -1.61 -0.13 10.63
CA MET A 285 -1.75 0.14 9.19
C MET A 285 -0.88 1.33 8.73
N GLU A 286 0.02 1.82 9.59
CA GLU A 286 0.94 2.90 9.25
C GLU A 286 1.77 2.54 8.02
N PHE A 287 1.81 3.45 7.04
CA PHE A 287 2.60 3.27 5.83
C PHE A 287 4.10 3.18 6.16
N GLN A 288 4.71 2.04 5.85
CA GLN A 288 6.08 1.68 6.27
C GLN A 288 6.31 1.93 7.78
N GLY A 289 5.32 1.60 8.61
CA GLY A 289 5.49 1.58 10.05
C GLY A 289 6.42 0.43 10.46
N ILE A 290 7.38 0.71 11.33
CA ILE A 290 8.36 -0.30 11.79
C ILE A 290 7.68 -1.27 12.76
N TYR A 291 7.88 -2.57 12.55
CA TYR A 291 7.29 -3.63 13.39
C TYR A 291 5.75 -3.62 13.38
N GLN A 292 5.17 -3.01 12.34
CA GLN A 292 3.73 -2.92 12.09
C GLN A 292 3.33 -4.00 11.09
N TYR A 293 2.36 -3.70 10.21
CA TYR A 293 1.80 -4.65 9.26
C TYR A 293 2.83 -5.50 8.50
N ASN A 294 3.86 -4.88 7.93
CA ASN A 294 4.80 -5.54 7.02
C ASN A 294 5.57 -6.69 7.69
N ASP A 295 5.97 -6.54 8.95
CA ASP A 295 6.64 -7.61 9.68
C ASP A 295 5.72 -8.82 9.87
N TYR A 296 4.47 -8.62 10.32
CA TYR A 296 3.51 -9.72 10.44
C TYR A 296 3.18 -10.35 9.09
N PHE A 297 3.14 -9.55 8.03
CA PHE A 297 2.90 -10.03 6.67
C PHE A 297 4.00 -10.98 6.19
N VAL A 298 5.27 -10.61 6.40
CA VAL A 298 6.38 -11.50 6.05
C VAL A 298 6.41 -12.74 6.92
N ASP A 299 6.19 -12.61 8.23
CA ASP A 299 6.15 -13.77 9.11
C ASP A 299 5.02 -14.74 8.72
N ALA A 300 3.87 -14.21 8.32
CA ALA A 300 2.74 -15.00 7.81
C ALA A 300 3.06 -15.68 6.47
N LEU A 301 3.70 -14.97 5.53
CA LEU A 301 4.14 -15.53 4.26
C LEU A 301 5.19 -16.64 4.45
N ASN A 302 6.15 -16.43 5.35
CA ASN A 302 7.16 -17.43 5.67
C ASN A 302 6.53 -18.66 6.31
N ALA A 303 5.59 -18.49 7.24
CA ALA A 303 4.83 -19.60 7.82
C ALA A 303 4.03 -20.36 6.74
N HIS A 304 3.36 -19.65 5.84
CA HIS A 304 2.61 -20.23 4.74
C HIS A 304 3.50 -21.03 3.78
N ASN A 305 4.65 -20.48 3.41
CA ASN A 305 5.68 -21.13 2.58
C ASN A 305 6.51 -22.17 3.37
N LYS A 306 6.21 -22.41 4.65
CA LYS A 306 6.95 -23.31 5.54
C LYS A 306 8.45 -23.02 5.60
N ILE A 307 8.84 -21.75 5.43
CA ILE A 307 10.23 -21.31 5.56
C ILE A 307 10.55 -21.22 7.05
N ASN A 308 11.50 -22.04 7.48
CA ASN A 308 12.13 -21.88 8.79
C ASN A 308 13.44 -21.08 8.62
N SER A 309 13.42 -19.82 9.04
CA SER A 309 14.59 -18.93 8.91
C SER A 309 15.79 -19.36 9.79
N ASN A 310 15.56 -20.23 10.78
CA ASN A 310 16.58 -20.73 11.69
C ASN A 310 17.14 -22.10 11.30
N SER A 311 16.61 -22.73 10.24
CA SER A 311 17.15 -24.00 9.72
C SER A 311 17.88 -23.78 8.39
N ASN A 312 18.77 -24.70 8.07
CA ASN A 312 19.41 -24.77 6.74
C ASN A 312 18.54 -25.51 5.71
N ASP A 313 17.39 -26.03 6.16
CA ASP A 313 16.46 -26.85 5.40
C ASP A 313 15.61 -25.95 4.52
N PHE A 314 15.96 -25.91 3.23
CA PHE A 314 15.18 -25.26 2.19
C PHE A 314 14.71 -26.33 1.21
N HIS A 315 13.40 -26.60 1.23
CA HIS A 315 12.77 -27.45 0.23
C HIS A 315 12.19 -26.55 -0.87
N LYS A 316 12.79 -26.63 -2.06
CA LYS A 316 12.41 -25.83 -3.24
C LYS A 316 10.91 -25.91 -3.57
N ASP A 317 10.29 -27.05 -3.27
CA ASP A 317 8.87 -27.30 -3.56
C ASP A 317 7.91 -26.67 -2.53
N GLN A 318 8.42 -26.02 -1.49
CA GLN A 318 7.62 -25.35 -0.46
C GLN A 318 7.39 -23.86 -0.75
N PHE A 319 8.11 -23.29 -1.70
CA PHE A 319 8.06 -21.86 -2.01
C PHE A 319 6.95 -21.54 -3.03
N ASN A 320 5.72 -21.40 -2.53
CA ASN A 320 4.52 -21.24 -3.35
C ASN A 320 4.22 -19.77 -3.69
N ILE A 321 4.56 -18.86 -2.78
CA ILE A 321 4.27 -17.44 -2.90
C ILE A 321 5.55 -16.63 -2.74
N ILE A 322 5.86 -15.82 -3.75
CA ILE A 322 7.07 -15.02 -3.81
C ILE A 322 6.69 -13.55 -3.59
N ARG A 323 7.29 -12.92 -2.58
CA ARG A 323 7.10 -11.48 -2.33
C ARG A 323 8.09 -10.65 -3.13
N PHE A 324 7.56 -9.66 -3.84
CA PHE A 324 8.31 -8.56 -4.40
C PHE A 324 7.86 -7.25 -3.76
N SER A 325 8.71 -6.24 -3.75
CA SER A 325 8.38 -4.89 -3.29
C SER A 325 8.70 -3.87 -4.39
N MET A 326 7.85 -2.86 -4.55
CA MET A 326 8.04 -1.75 -5.51
C MET A 326 9.41 -1.09 -5.26
N ARG A 327 10.12 -0.77 -6.35
CA ARG A 327 11.47 -0.22 -6.27
C ARG A 327 11.71 1.00 -7.13
N PHE A 328 11.12 1.06 -8.30
CA PHE A 328 11.19 2.24 -9.16
C PHE A 328 10.03 2.22 -10.14
N VAL A 329 9.78 3.38 -10.74
CA VAL A 329 8.86 3.54 -11.85
C VAL A 329 9.66 3.97 -13.07
N ASN A 330 9.38 3.34 -14.20
CA ASN A 330 9.95 3.72 -15.48
C ASN A 330 9.00 4.66 -16.22
N GLU A 331 9.59 5.41 -17.12
CA GLU A 331 8.92 6.29 -18.06
C GLU A 331 8.29 5.52 -19.23
#